data_AF-A0A258RBW4-F1
#
_entry.id   AF-A0A258RBW4-F1
#
_cell.length_a   1.000
_cell.length_b   1.000
_cell.length_c   1.000
_cell.angle_alpha   90.00
_cell.angle_beta   90.00
_cell.angle_gamma   90.00
#
_symmetry.space_group_name_H-M   'P 1'
#
loop_
_entity.id
_entity.type
_entity.pdbx_description
1 polymer ?
#
loop_
_entity_poly.entity_id
_entity_poly.type
_entity_poly.pdbx_seq_one_letter_code
_entity_poly.pdbx_strand_id
1 'polypeptide(L)'
;MFSAHAPDGALMHSGPEGSRAPRCGGAALALCLLAALSAPHAVSAAPSTVRAAPEPILEAREAFRKRDRARLAALRETAVSAQHPLAPWVAYWDANVRLGELQQADLEAFYAQFKGTYVEDRLRNDWLLELGHRRDWANFALDFPRFRMNDDREVTCYAVLTDHLAGRKVRDAARSAWFAQREADEGCNLMATTLMEAGVFKPADAWRRARLAMDANRPRAVIQAVELASKTADKAVVQALLDAPARYLVHKASAFGRERSELATLALVRLAALDPEAAADALKTRWEHDLPDDLAAWAWAATAKQSAMRLSDDAPEQFQRAGRAAGLGSMAGFSRRGATKPVVESSEADWPDDTLAWKARAALRANQGTGRWQQVVQAVNAMGPTEQRDPAWVYWKARGLQSLSIDSQDGDGLRAQAREMLGSIAGQLSFYGKLASEQLGQPITLPPAPTPLSAAEREAAAQNP
;
A
#
# COMPACT_ATOMS: atom_id res chain seq x y z
N MET A 1 -9.53 -8.10 -41.79
CA MET A 1 -9.32 -7.30 -43.02
C MET A 1 -8.19 -6.33 -42.73
N PHE A 2 -7.14 -6.41 -43.53
CA PHE A 2 -5.85 -5.70 -43.51
C PHE A 2 -4.84 -5.99 -42.38
N SER A 3 -3.65 -6.34 -42.88
CA SER A 3 -2.40 -6.78 -42.26
C SER A 3 -1.28 -6.08 -43.04
N ALA A 4 -0.20 -5.64 -42.38
CA ALA A 4 1.16 -5.43 -42.92
C ALA A 4 2.04 -4.84 -41.78
N HIS A 5 2.96 -5.61 -41.19
CA HIS A 5 4.36 -5.88 -41.59
C HIS A 5 5.34 -4.69 -41.39
N ALA A 6 6.27 -4.89 -40.43
CA ALA A 6 7.57 -4.22 -40.31
C ALA A 6 8.59 -4.82 -41.33
N PRO A 7 9.87 -4.38 -41.48
CA PRO A 7 10.91 -4.59 -40.44
C PRO A 7 12.15 -3.63 -40.39
N ASP A 8 12.90 -3.77 -39.29
CA ASP A 8 14.38 -3.79 -39.06
C ASP A 8 15.37 -2.67 -39.44
N GLY A 9 16.32 -2.44 -38.50
CA GLY A 9 17.64 -1.85 -38.73
C GLY A 9 18.40 -1.48 -37.43
N ALA A 10 19.37 -2.32 -37.03
CA ALA A 10 20.12 -2.28 -35.76
C ALA A 10 21.57 -1.71 -35.86
N LEU A 11 22.28 -1.72 -34.70
CA LEU A 11 23.75 -1.69 -34.45
C LEU A 11 24.35 -0.31 -34.04
N MET A 12 24.80 -0.09 -32.79
CA MET A 12 26.00 -0.54 -32.03
C MET A 12 27.19 0.46 -32.03
N HIS A 13 27.65 0.89 -30.84
CA HIS A 13 29.01 0.78 -30.26
C HIS A 13 29.52 1.98 -29.40
N SER A 14 29.95 1.64 -28.17
CA SER A 14 31.21 2.00 -27.46
C SER A 14 31.61 3.46 -27.15
N GLY A 15 31.92 3.77 -25.86
CA GLY A 15 32.73 4.93 -25.41
C GLY A 15 34.24 4.62 -25.37
N PRO A 16 35.09 5.21 -24.47
CA PRO A 16 35.08 6.50 -23.75
C PRO A 16 36.47 7.25 -23.85
N GLU A 17 36.83 8.09 -22.86
CA GLU A 17 38.10 8.87 -22.64
C GLU A 17 38.17 10.28 -23.28
N GLY A 18 38.73 11.34 -22.69
CA GLY A 18 39.40 11.59 -21.41
C GLY A 18 39.94 13.04 -21.36
N SER A 19 39.93 13.63 -20.16
CA SER A 19 40.98 14.46 -19.53
C SER A 19 41.55 15.75 -20.18
N ARG A 20 41.69 16.76 -19.29
CA ARG A 20 42.73 17.83 -19.18
C ARG A 20 42.44 19.25 -19.71
N ALA A 21 42.23 20.15 -18.75
CA ALA A 21 42.73 21.54 -18.72
C ALA A 21 44.30 21.56 -18.70
N PRO A 22 45.06 22.68 -18.80
CA PRO A 22 44.72 24.02 -18.26
C PRO A 22 45.42 25.28 -18.87
N ARG A 23 45.25 26.42 -18.16
CA ARG A 23 46.15 27.60 -18.01
C ARG A 23 46.26 28.60 -19.18
N CYS A 24 45.81 29.85 -18.99
CA CYS A 24 46.42 31.00 -18.29
C CYS A 24 47.42 31.82 -19.13
N GLY A 25 47.09 33.09 -19.32
CA GLY A 25 47.95 34.20 -19.76
C GLY A 25 47.01 35.35 -20.19
N GLY A 26 47.00 36.55 -19.63
CA GLY A 26 47.96 37.25 -18.80
C GLY A 26 48.31 38.57 -19.51
N ALA A 27 47.72 39.69 -19.04
CA ALA A 27 48.17 41.09 -19.15
C ALA A 27 48.40 41.67 -20.58
N ALA A 28 48.29 42.97 -20.87
CA ALA A 28 47.82 44.18 -20.19
C ALA A 28 47.84 45.34 -21.23
N LEU A 29 47.22 46.45 -20.84
CA LEU A 29 47.53 47.84 -21.23
C LEU A 29 47.08 48.36 -22.61
N ALA A 30 45.99 49.11 -22.53
CA ALA A 30 45.54 50.14 -23.46
C ALA A 30 46.16 51.50 -23.11
N LEU A 31 46.33 52.37 -24.11
CA LEU A 31 46.53 53.81 -23.92
C LEU A 31 45.87 54.61 -25.08
N CYS A 32 45.35 55.78 -24.69
CA CYS A 32 44.95 56.95 -25.48
C CYS A 32 43.61 56.86 -26.22
N LEU A 33 42.55 57.62 -25.88
CA LEU A 33 42.33 59.06 -25.65
C LEU A 33 41.37 59.53 -26.75
N LEU A 34 40.16 59.97 -26.37
CA LEU A 34 39.38 61.04 -27.01
C LEU A 34 38.05 61.24 -26.24
N ALA A 35 38.01 62.33 -25.46
CA ALA A 35 36.79 63.04 -25.08
C ALA A 35 36.36 63.89 -26.31
N ALA A 36 35.13 64.32 -26.56
CA ALA A 36 33.90 64.44 -25.81
C ALA A 36 32.74 64.53 -26.83
N LEU A 37 31.48 64.34 -26.42
CA LEU A 37 30.40 65.32 -26.58
C LEU A 37 29.10 64.77 -25.95
N SER A 38 28.51 65.59 -25.11
CA SER A 38 27.44 65.28 -24.17
C SER A 38 26.05 65.39 -24.81
N ALA A 39 25.20 64.38 -24.63
CA ALA A 39 23.74 64.49 -24.78
C ALA A 39 23.07 64.14 -23.44
N PRO A 40 22.06 64.90 -22.98
CA PRO A 40 21.45 64.69 -21.68
C PRO A 40 20.64 63.39 -21.70
N HIS A 41 21.12 62.39 -20.97
CA HIS A 41 20.36 61.17 -20.71
C HIS A 41 19.32 61.49 -19.65
N ALA A 42 18.05 61.36 -19.99
CA ALA A 42 16.98 61.29 -19.02
C ALA A 42 17.29 60.18 -18.03
N VAL A 43 17.46 60.54 -16.75
CA VAL A 43 17.59 59.57 -15.66
C VAL A 43 16.24 58.88 -15.55
N SER A 44 16.11 57.73 -16.20
CA SER A 44 15.05 56.78 -15.92
C SER A 44 15.28 56.28 -14.49
N ALA A 45 14.39 56.65 -13.58
CA ALA A 45 14.36 56.06 -12.25
C ALA A 45 14.20 54.55 -12.45
N ALA A 46 15.24 53.77 -12.09
CA ALA A 46 15.14 52.33 -12.09
C ALA A 46 13.93 51.94 -11.25
N PRO A 47 13.04 51.06 -11.73
CA PRO A 47 11.97 50.55 -10.89
C PRO A 47 12.63 49.96 -9.66
N SER A 48 12.27 50.49 -8.49
CA SER A 48 12.61 49.87 -7.23
C SER A 48 12.04 48.46 -7.31
N THR A 49 12.88 47.46 -7.54
CA THR A 49 12.50 46.10 -7.24
C THR A 49 12.19 46.12 -5.76
N VAL A 50 10.90 46.13 -5.42
CA VAL A 50 10.45 45.75 -4.08
C VAL A 50 11.06 44.37 -3.90
N ARG A 51 12.20 44.31 -3.21
CA ARG A 51 12.77 43.07 -2.73
C ARG A 51 11.65 42.51 -1.88
N ALA A 52 10.92 41.52 -2.39
CA ALA A 52 9.87 40.86 -1.65
C ALA A 52 10.44 40.60 -0.25
N ALA A 53 9.81 41.18 0.77
CA ALA A 53 10.28 41.03 2.13
C ALA A 53 10.51 39.54 2.36
N PRO A 54 11.66 39.14 2.95
CA PRO A 54 11.96 37.73 3.11
C PRO A 54 10.75 37.04 3.74
N GLU A 55 10.14 36.13 2.99
CA GLU A 55 8.88 35.53 3.41
C GLU A 55 9.20 34.61 4.60
N PRO A 56 8.74 34.93 5.82
CA PRO A 56 9.19 34.24 7.03
C PRO A 56 8.90 32.73 6.97
N ILE A 57 7.90 32.34 6.18
CA ILE A 57 7.55 30.95 5.91
C ILE A 57 8.61 30.22 5.08
N LEU A 58 9.12 30.84 4.02
CA LEU A 58 10.16 30.23 3.19
C LEU A 58 11.47 30.09 3.96
N GLU A 59 11.81 31.08 4.78
CA GLU A 59 12.94 30.99 5.69
C GLU A 59 12.75 29.89 6.74
N ALA A 60 11.54 29.75 7.29
CA ALA A 60 11.24 28.72 8.27
C ALA A 60 11.38 27.33 7.66
N ARG A 61 10.95 27.16 6.40
CA ARG A 61 11.15 25.91 5.67
C ARG A 61 12.63 25.56 5.51
N GLU A 62 13.47 26.53 5.16
CA GLU A 62 14.92 26.32 5.05
C GLU A 62 15.57 26.04 6.41
N ALA A 63 15.13 26.73 7.47
CA ALA A 63 15.57 26.46 8.84
C ALA A 63 15.19 25.04 9.28
N PHE A 64 13.98 24.57 8.95
CA PHE A 64 13.54 23.19 9.19
C PHE A 64 14.40 22.16 8.46
N ARG A 65 14.69 22.38 7.16
CA ARG A 65 15.58 21.51 6.38
C ARG A 65 16.98 21.42 6.99
N LYS A 66 17.49 22.51 7.55
CA LYS A 66 18.79 22.59 8.22
C LYS A 66 18.74 22.17 9.70
N ARG A 67 17.55 21.88 10.24
CA ARG A 67 17.30 21.65 11.68
C ARG A 67 17.81 22.78 12.58
N ASP A 68 17.74 24.02 12.10
CA ASP A 68 18.12 25.22 12.87
C ASP A 68 16.99 25.59 13.86
N ARG A 69 17.06 25.01 15.05
CA ARG A 69 16.05 25.16 16.11
C ARG A 69 15.89 26.62 16.56
N ALA A 70 17.00 27.33 16.74
CA ALA A 70 16.96 28.72 17.21
C ALA A 70 16.29 29.63 16.17
N ARG A 71 16.63 29.45 14.89
CA ARG A 71 16.00 30.22 13.82
C ARG A 71 14.51 29.88 13.65
N LEU A 72 14.15 28.60 13.76
CA LEU A 72 12.75 28.17 13.70
C LEU A 72 11.90 28.78 14.82
N ALA A 73 12.38 28.77 16.06
CA ALA A 73 11.67 29.36 17.19
C ALA A 73 11.39 30.86 16.98
N ALA A 74 12.38 31.62 16.51
CA ALA A 74 12.22 33.05 16.22
C ALA A 74 11.24 33.30 15.06
N LEU A 75 11.28 32.47 14.01
CA LEU A 75 10.37 32.58 12.87
C LEU A 75 8.94 32.16 13.23
N ARG A 76 8.76 31.19 14.13
CA ARG A 76 7.47 30.81 14.70
C ARG A 76 6.84 32.00 15.43
N GLU A 77 7.58 32.64 16.32
CA GLU A 77 7.09 33.81 17.07
C GLU A 77 6.70 34.95 16.14
N THR A 78 7.52 35.19 15.10
CA THR A 78 7.24 36.19 14.06
C THR A 78 5.95 35.87 13.31
N ALA A 79 5.77 34.62 12.84
CA ALA A 79 4.60 34.21 12.07
C ALA A 79 3.31 34.24 12.90
N VAL A 80 3.38 33.78 14.16
CA VAL A 80 2.23 33.80 15.09
C VAL A 80 1.85 35.24 15.44
N SER A 81 2.82 36.11 15.75
CA SER A 81 2.55 37.51 16.10
C SER A 81 1.97 38.30 14.92
N ALA A 82 2.40 37.96 13.70
CA ALA A 82 1.85 38.53 12.47
C ALA A 82 0.47 37.94 12.08
N GLN A 83 -0.06 36.99 12.86
CA GLN A 83 -1.29 36.24 12.53
C GLN A 83 -1.25 35.66 11.11
N HIS A 84 -0.07 35.17 10.70
CA HIS A 84 0.11 34.67 9.35
C HIS A 84 -0.75 33.40 9.14
N PRO A 85 -1.48 33.25 8.02
CA PRO A 85 -2.32 32.06 7.78
C PRO A 85 -1.56 30.73 7.86
N LEU A 86 -0.27 30.75 7.50
CA LEU A 86 0.64 29.59 7.59
C LEU A 86 1.45 29.50 8.91
N ALA A 87 1.15 30.31 9.92
CA ALA A 87 1.78 30.21 11.23
C ALA A 87 1.69 28.81 11.87
N PRO A 88 0.56 28.06 11.75
CA PRO A 88 0.49 26.70 12.30
C PRO A 88 1.59 25.77 11.75
N TRP A 89 1.93 25.90 10.46
CA TRP A 89 2.97 25.09 9.84
C TRP A 89 4.37 25.38 10.39
N VAL A 90 4.68 26.65 10.64
CA VAL A 90 5.97 27.03 11.24
C VAL A 90 6.06 26.53 12.68
N ALA A 91 4.98 26.64 13.45
CA ALA A 91 4.90 26.10 14.80
C ALA A 91 5.04 24.57 14.81
N TYR A 92 4.43 23.88 13.85
CA TYR A 92 4.57 22.44 13.68
C TYR A 92 6.02 22.04 13.35
N TRP A 93 6.70 22.76 12.45
CA TRP A 93 8.11 22.48 12.14
C TRP A 93 9.03 22.68 13.34
N ASP A 94 8.81 23.74 14.13
CA ASP A 94 9.52 23.96 15.40
C ASP A 94 9.29 22.79 16.37
N ALA A 95 8.04 22.39 16.58
CA ALA A 95 7.69 21.28 17.46
C ALA A 95 8.30 19.95 16.98
N ASN A 96 8.22 19.66 15.69
CA ASN A 96 8.69 18.39 15.10
C ASN A 96 10.21 18.20 15.25
N VAL A 97 11.04 19.25 15.11
CA VAL A 97 12.51 19.14 15.26
C VAL A 97 12.95 18.83 16.71
N ARG A 98 12.10 19.13 17.68
CA ARG A 98 12.35 18.90 19.11
C ARG A 98 11.33 17.94 19.73
N LEU A 99 10.61 17.15 18.91
CA LEU A 99 9.53 16.27 19.36
C LEU A 99 9.98 15.33 20.51
N GLY A 100 11.20 14.80 20.40
CA GLY A 100 11.86 13.97 21.42
C GLY A 100 12.04 14.63 22.80
N GLU A 101 11.94 15.95 22.89
CA GLU A 101 12.11 16.73 24.13
C GLU A 101 10.76 17.21 24.69
N LEU A 102 9.72 17.25 23.85
CA LEU A 102 8.40 17.73 24.24
C LEU A 102 7.74 16.82 25.28
N GLN A 103 6.94 17.44 26.15
CA GLN A 103 6.10 16.79 27.15
C GLN A 103 4.62 17.03 26.84
N GLN A 104 3.73 16.26 27.48
CA GLN A 104 2.29 16.37 27.26
C GLN A 104 1.76 17.82 27.36
N ALA A 105 2.27 18.62 28.30
CA ALA A 105 1.87 20.01 28.47
C ALA A 105 2.22 20.90 27.25
N ASP A 106 3.34 20.65 26.58
CA ASP A 106 3.72 21.38 25.36
C ASP A 106 2.73 21.09 24.22
N LEU A 107 2.27 19.83 24.13
CA LEU A 107 1.32 19.41 23.12
C LEU A 107 -0.08 19.96 23.41
N GLU A 108 -0.54 19.96 24.67
CA GLU A 108 -1.81 20.62 25.02
C GLU A 108 -1.81 22.11 24.68
N ALA A 109 -0.68 22.81 24.89
CA ALA A 109 -0.53 24.20 24.50
C ALA A 109 -0.63 24.39 22.98
N PHE A 110 0.03 23.51 22.21
CA PHE A 110 -0.07 23.51 20.75
C PHE A 110 -1.51 23.24 20.29
N TYR A 111 -2.18 22.25 20.88
CA TYR A 111 -3.55 21.89 20.53
C TYR A 111 -4.55 22.99 20.85
N ALA A 112 -4.37 23.68 21.98
CA ALA A 112 -5.19 24.83 22.34
C ALA A 112 -5.00 25.98 21.34
N GLN A 113 -3.77 26.23 20.90
CA GLN A 113 -3.46 27.32 19.98
C GLN A 113 -3.99 27.08 18.57
N PHE A 114 -3.92 25.84 18.07
CA PHE A 114 -4.28 25.49 16.69
C PHE A 114 -5.50 24.57 16.59
N LYS A 115 -6.39 24.63 17.59
CA LYS A 115 -7.55 23.75 17.73
C LYS A 115 -8.39 23.69 16.45
N GLY A 116 -8.77 22.48 16.05
CA GLY A 116 -9.63 22.22 14.90
C GLY A 116 -8.89 22.16 13.57
N THR A 117 -7.65 22.64 13.48
CA THR A 117 -6.87 22.65 12.24
C THR A 117 -6.36 21.26 11.86
N TYR A 118 -6.01 21.07 10.59
CA TYR A 118 -5.30 19.86 10.14
C TYR A 118 -3.92 19.74 10.81
N VAL A 119 -3.22 20.86 11.03
CA VAL A 119 -1.86 20.86 11.58
C VAL A 119 -1.84 20.40 13.03
N GLU A 120 -2.88 20.70 13.81
CA GLU A 120 -3.11 20.13 15.14
C GLU A 120 -3.07 18.60 15.10
N ASP A 121 -3.90 18.02 14.24
CA ASP A 121 -4.06 16.57 14.15
C ASP A 121 -2.82 15.89 13.53
N ARG A 122 -2.15 16.59 12.60
CA ARG A 122 -0.87 16.15 12.05
C ARG A 122 0.21 16.07 13.12
N LEU A 123 0.31 17.04 14.03
CA LEU A 123 1.26 16.95 15.15
C LEU A 123 0.86 15.84 16.12
N ARG A 124 -0.45 15.65 16.37
CA ARG A 124 -0.96 14.55 17.20
C ARG A 124 -0.53 13.20 16.67
N ASN A 125 -0.54 12.99 15.36
CA ASN A 125 0.00 11.76 14.77
C ASN A 125 1.48 11.52 15.15
N ASP A 126 2.34 12.51 14.93
CA ASP A 126 3.77 12.39 15.28
C ASP A 126 3.96 12.17 16.78
N TRP A 127 3.16 12.85 17.61
CA TRP A 127 3.22 12.69 19.06
C TRP A 127 2.80 11.29 19.50
N LEU A 128 1.77 10.71 18.89
CA LEU A 128 1.37 9.33 19.17
C LEU A 128 2.45 8.32 18.79
N LEU A 129 3.13 8.51 17.66
CA LEU A 129 4.28 7.70 17.28
C LEU A 129 5.42 7.83 18.30
N GLU A 130 5.73 9.05 18.73
CA GLU A 130 6.75 9.33 19.75
C GLU A 130 6.39 8.71 21.11
N LEU A 131 5.14 8.84 21.56
CA LEU A 131 4.64 8.21 22.79
C LEU A 131 4.75 6.68 22.72
N GLY A 132 4.44 6.09 21.56
CA GLY A 132 4.61 4.67 21.31
C GLY A 132 6.07 4.22 21.41
N HIS A 133 6.99 4.95 20.78
CA HIS A 133 8.43 4.72 20.89
C HIS A 133 8.93 4.85 22.34
N ARG A 134 8.44 5.85 23.10
CA ARG A 134 8.73 6.03 24.54
C ARG A 134 8.07 4.99 25.43
N ARG A 135 7.09 4.24 24.92
CA ARG A 135 6.21 3.34 25.68
C ARG A 135 5.40 4.06 26.77
N ASP A 136 5.05 5.32 26.52
CA ASP A 136 4.21 6.12 27.40
C ASP A 136 2.73 5.87 27.08
N TRP A 137 2.25 4.69 27.49
CA TRP A 137 0.89 4.23 27.21
C TRP A 137 -0.18 5.06 27.91
N ALA A 138 0.17 5.71 29.03
CA ALA A 138 -0.76 6.56 29.77
C ALA A 138 -1.12 7.81 28.97
N ASN A 139 -0.12 8.53 28.46
CA ASN A 139 -0.36 9.69 27.60
C ASN A 139 -0.88 9.27 26.22
N PHE A 140 -0.45 8.11 25.69
CA PHE A 140 -1.00 7.59 24.43
C PHE A 140 -2.53 7.40 24.52
N ALA A 141 -3.01 6.82 25.62
CA ALA A 141 -4.44 6.61 25.84
C ALA A 141 -5.26 7.91 25.98
N LEU A 142 -4.62 9.03 26.36
CA LEU A 142 -5.25 10.36 26.42
C LEU A 142 -5.36 11.00 25.03
N ASP A 143 -4.36 10.79 24.18
CA ASP A 143 -4.26 11.47 22.88
C ASP A 143 -4.95 10.73 21.76
N PHE A 144 -4.88 9.40 21.75
CA PHE A 144 -5.40 8.59 20.66
C PHE A 144 -6.90 8.82 20.38
N PRO A 145 -7.81 8.90 21.38
CA PRO A 145 -9.22 9.17 21.12
C PRO A 145 -9.49 10.55 20.48
N ARG A 146 -8.52 11.46 20.52
CA ARG A 146 -8.61 12.81 19.94
C ARG A 146 -8.01 12.89 18.54
N PHE A 147 -7.40 11.80 18.04
CA PHE A 147 -6.82 11.72 16.70
C PHE A 147 -7.91 11.49 15.65
N ARG A 148 -8.18 12.54 14.86
CA ARG A 148 -9.32 12.57 13.94
C ARG A 148 -9.03 11.88 12.61
N MET A 149 -7.82 12.07 12.07
CA MET A 149 -7.43 11.51 10.78
C MET A 149 -7.36 9.99 10.83
N ASN A 150 -6.84 9.44 11.93
CA ASN A 150 -6.77 7.99 12.18
C ASN A 150 -6.28 7.19 10.96
N ASP A 151 -5.31 7.74 10.24
CA ASP A 151 -4.83 7.28 8.95
C ASP A 151 -3.41 6.66 9.02
N ASP A 152 -2.78 6.72 10.19
CA ASP A 152 -1.49 6.11 10.45
C ASP A 152 -1.63 4.69 11.02
N ARG A 153 -1.07 3.73 10.27
CA ARG A 153 -1.15 2.30 10.59
C ARG A 153 -0.25 1.91 11.76
N GLU A 154 0.86 2.59 11.95
CA GLU A 154 1.75 2.32 13.07
C GLU A 154 1.12 2.82 14.38
N VAL A 155 0.48 4.01 14.36
CA VAL A 155 -0.35 4.49 15.48
C VAL A 155 -1.48 3.52 15.79
N THR A 156 -2.14 2.96 14.77
CA THR A 156 -3.17 1.93 14.98
C THR A 156 -2.61 0.70 15.73
N CYS A 157 -1.41 0.24 15.39
CA CYS A 157 -0.76 -0.86 16.10
C CYS A 157 -0.42 -0.51 17.56
N TYR A 158 0.05 0.71 17.83
CA TYR A 158 0.26 1.18 19.20
C TYR A 158 -1.05 1.28 20.00
N ALA A 159 -2.14 1.70 19.37
CA ALA A 159 -3.45 1.74 20.01
C ALA A 159 -3.92 0.32 20.40
N VAL A 160 -3.79 -0.63 19.48
CA VAL A 160 -4.12 -2.04 19.74
C VAL A 160 -3.23 -2.64 20.83
N LEU A 161 -1.94 -2.28 20.88
CA LEU A 161 -1.05 -2.68 21.96
C LEU A 161 -1.47 -2.06 23.30
N THR A 162 -1.84 -0.79 23.33
CA THR A 162 -2.33 -0.09 24.52
C THR A 162 -3.60 -0.77 25.07
N ASP A 163 -4.51 -1.17 24.18
CA ASP A 163 -5.70 -1.96 24.51
C ASP A 163 -5.36 -3.31 25.14
N HIS A 164 -4.36 -4.01 24.60
CA HIS A 164 -3.89 -5.28 25.17
C HIS A 164 -3.36 -5.11 26.58
N LEU A 165 -2.55 -4.08 26.82
CA LEU A 165 -2.00 -3.75 28.13
C LEU A 165 -3.08 -3.37 29.15
N ALA A 166 -4.19 -2.78 28.68
CA ALA A 166 -5.38 -2.54 29.47
C ALA A 166 -6.25 -3.80 29.71
N GLY A 167 -5.80 -4.99 29.29
CA GLY A 167 -6.49 -6.26 29.49
C GLY A 167 -7.61 -6.55 28.49
N ARG A 168 -7.75 -5.76 27.41
CA ARG A 168 -8.75 -6.02 26.37
C ARG A 168 -8.33 -7.18 25.46
N LYS A 169 -9.32 -7.88 24.90
CA LYS A 169 -9.08 -8.91 23.88
C LYS A 169 -8.88 -8.24 22.53
N VAL A 170 -7.67 -8.34 21.99
CA VAL A 170 -7.27 -7.59 20.79
C VAL A 170 -6.88 -8.43 19.58
N ARG A 171 -6.96 -9.76 19.67
CA ARG A 171 -6.34 -10.67 18.69
C ARG A 171 -6.71 -10.35 17.25
N ASP A 172 -7.99 -10.17 16.95
CA ASP A 172 -8.45 -9.96 15.57
C ASP A 172 -8.16 -8.55 15.06
N ALA A 173 -8.30 -7.54 15.92
CA ALA A 173 -7.91 -6.16 15.62
C ALA A 173 -6.39 -6.07 15.33
N ALA A 174 -5.57 -6.74 16.14
CA ALA A 174 -4.13 -6.79 15.96
C ALA A 174 -3.73 -7.52 14.66
N ARG A 175 -4.40 -8.62 14.32
CA ARG A 175 -4.17 -9.30 13.03
C ARG A 175 -4.55 -8.41 11.86
N SER A 176 -5.70 -7.75 11.94
CA SER A 176 -6.17 -6.82 10.90
C SER A 176 -5.15 -5.70 10.68
N ALA A 177 -4.72 -5.02 11.75
CA ALA A 177 -3.73 -3.95 11.69
C ALA A 177 -2.37 -4.44 11.15
N TRP A 178 -1.85 -5.55 11.70
CA TRP A 178 -0.53 -6.06 11.32
C TRP A 178 -0.46 -6.58 9.88
N PHE A 179 -1.52 -7.24 9.41
CA PHE A 179 -1.59 -7.77 8.04
C PHE A 179 -1.89 -6.67 7.02
N ALA A 180 -2.62 -5.62 7.39
CA ALA A 180 -2.80 -4.45 6.55
C ALA A 180 -1.48 -3.70 6.33
N GLN A 181 -0.57 -3.72 7.31
CA GLN A 181 0.64 -2.93 7.26
C GLN A 181 1.61 -3.37 6.16
N ARG A 182 2.02 -2.42 5.32
CA ARG A 182 2.80 -2.72 4.11
C ARG A 182 4.30 -2.71 4.38
N GLU A 183 4.80 -1.64 4.98
CA GLU A 183 6.21 -1.54 5.34
C GLU A 183 6.48 -2.19 6.70
N ALA A 184 7.75 -2.45 6.99
CA ALA A 184 8.17 -2.76 8.34
C ALA A 184 8.32 -1.45 9.12
N ASP A 185 7.68 -1.38 10.29
CA ASP A 185 7.77 -0.27 11.24
C ASP A 185 8.00 -0.81 12.66
N GLU A 186 8.21 0.09 13.61
CA GLU A 186 8.52 -0.27 14.98
C GLU A 186 7.26 -0.65 15.76
N GLY A 187 6.19 0.14 15.66
CA GLY A 187 4.98 -0.02 16.48
C GLY A 187 4.23 -1.32 16.21
N CYS A 188 4.03 -1.69 14.96
CA CYS A 188 3.44 -2.97 14.60
C CYS A 188 4.35 -4.15 14.95
N ASN A 189 5.68 -3.98 14.86
CA ASN A 189 6.63 -5.02 15.29
C ASN A 189 6.62 -5.19 16.82
N LEU A 190 6.59 -4.11 17.58
CA LEU A 190 6.48 -4.13 19.04
C LEU A 190 5.17 -4.78 19.49
N MET A 191 4.04 -4.39 18.88
CA MET A 191 2.75 -5.02 19.12
C MET A 191 2.80 -6.52 18.84
N ALA A 192 3.30 -6.92 17.66
CA ALA A 192 3.37 -8.32 17.28
C ALA A 192 4.27 -9.14 18.23
N THR A 193 5.43 -8.60 18.60
CA THR A 193 6.36 -9.23 19.54
C THR A 193 5.70 -9.44 20.90
N THR A 194 5.08 -8.40 21.46
CA THR A 194 4.39 -8.45 22.75
C THR A 194 3.24 -9.47 22.74
N LEU A 195 2.44 -9.49 21.67
CA LEU A 195 1.32 -10.43 21.54
C LEU A 195 1.77 -11.87 21.31
N MET A 196 2.93 -12.09 20.69
CA MET A 196 3.56 -13.41 20.57
C MET A 196 4.04 -13.92 21.93
N GLU A 197 4.70 -13.07 22.71
CA GLU A 197 5.16 -13.38 24.08
C GLU A 197 3.99 -13.68 25.03
N ALA A 198 2.90 -12.91 24.92
CA ALA A 198 1.66 -13.13 25.67
C ALA A 198 0.86 -14.35 25.16
N GLY A 199 1.30 -15.02 24.09
CA GLY A 199 0.61 -16.16 23.48
C GLY A 199 -0.74 -15.83 22.82
N VAL A 200 -1.04 -14.55 22.61
CA VAL A 200 -2.23 -14.06 21.89
C VAL A 200 -2.08 -14.33 20.40
N PHE A 201 -0.90 -14.00 19.85
CA PHE A 201 -0.48 -14.47 18.54
C PHE A 201 0.20 -15.83 18.64
N LYS A 202 0.04 -16.62 17.58
CA LYS A 202 0.70 -17.92 17.42
C LYS A 202 1.73 -17.82 16.30
N PRO A 203 2.72 -18.75 16.23
CA PRO A 203 3.67 -18.79 15.11
C PRO A 203 3.01 -18.81 13.73
N ALA A 204 1.81 -19.39 13.61
CA ALA A 204 1.03 -19.37 12.37
C ALA A 204 0.64 -17.95 11.91
N ASP A 205 0.39 -17.02 12.83
CA ASP A 205 0.09 -15.61 12.50
C ASP A 205 1.32 -14.92 11.92
N ALA A 206 2.50 -15.15 12.51
CA ALA A 206 3.76 -14.61 12.03
C ALA A 206 4.17 -15.20 10.66
N TRP A 207 3.99 -16.51 10.44
CA TRP A 207 4.17 -17.11 9.12
C TRP A 207 3.21 -16.54 8.07
N ARG A 208 1.95 -16.27 8.45
CA ARG A 208 1.01 -15.59 7.55
C ARG A 208 1.48 -14.18 7.20
N ARG A 209 1.95 -13.41 8.17
CA ARG A 209 2.55 -12.08 7.93
C ARG A 209 3.74 -12.16 6.98
N ALA A 210 4.61 -13.15 7.13
CA ALA A 210 5.78 -13.35 6.28
C ALA A 210 5.37 -13.63 4.82
N ARG A 211 4.35 -14.48 4.60
CA ARG A 211 3.82 -14.75 3.26
C ARG A 211 3.21 -13.51 2.62
N LEU A 212 2.40 -12.75 3.37
CA LEU A 212 1.84 -11.46 2.91
C LEU A 212 2.94 -10.46 2.55
N ALA A 213 3.99 -10.36 3.37
CA ALA A 213 5.14 -9.50 3.11
C ALA A 213 5.89 -9.91 1.85
N MET A 214 6.07 -11.22 1.63
CA MET A 214 6.78 -11.75 0.48
C MET A 214 5.99 -11.49 -0.82
N ASP A 215 4.68 -11.75 -0.81
CA ASP A 215 3.78 -11.44 -1.93
C ASP A 215 3.81 -9.96 -2.31
N ALA A 216 3.95 -9.07 -1.31
CA ALA A 216 4.05 -7.62 -1.48
C ALA A 216 5.48 -7.12 -1.80
N ASN A 217 6.46 -8.02 -1.92
CA ASN A 217 7.88 -7.72 -2.13
C ASN A 217 8.48 -6.79 -1.05
N ARG A 218 8.21 -7.09 0.22
CA ARG A 218 8.63 -6.30 1.40
C ARG A 218 9.67 -7.07 2.23
N PRO A 219 10.95 -7.12 1.82
CA PRO A 219 11.95 -8.01 2.43
C PRO A 219 12.20 -7.74 3.92
N ARG A 220 12.20 -6.47 4.35
CA ARG A 220 12.35 -6.12 5.78
C ARG A 220 11.23 -6.71 6.64
N ALA A 221 9.99 -6.64 6.16
CA ALA A 221 8.83 -7.21 6.85
C ALA A 221 8.82 -8.74 6.83
N VAL A 222 9.35 -9.37 5.77
CA VAL A 222 9.56 -10.84 5.75
C VAL A 222 10.52 -11.24 6.87
N ILE A 223 11.67 -10.56 6.97
CA ILE A 223 12.70 -10.87 7.98
C ILE A 223 12.11 -10.76 9.39
N GLN A 224 11.49 -9.61 9.73
CA GLN A 224 10.87 -9.42 11.05
C GLN A 224 9.83 -10.49 11.38
N ALA A 225 8.96 -10.83 10.42
CA ALA A 225 7.92 -11.84 10.64
C ALA A 225 8.51 -13.24 10.82
N VAL A 226 9.57 -13.61 10.10
CA VAL A 226 10.23 -14.92 10.25
C VAL A 226 10.98 -15.02 11.57
N GLU A 227 11.65 -13.95 12.01
CA GLU A 227 12.33 -13.89 13.32
C GLU A 227 11.33 -14.09 14.49
N LEU A 228 10.09 -13.62 14.34
CA LEU A 228 9.01 -13.90 15.30
C LEU A 228 8.44 -15.31 15.19
N ALA A 229 8.41 -15.88 13.98
CA ALA A 229 7.79 -17.17 13.70
C ALA A 229 8.70 -18.37 14.01
N SER A 230 10.02 -18.18 13.92
CA SER A 230 11.03 -19.23 14.00
C SER A 230 12.14 -18.88 14.99
N LYS A 231 12.57 -19.89 15.74
CA LYS A 231 13.76 -19.81 16.60
C LYS A 231 15.06 -20.20 15.88
N THR A 232 14.95 -20.82 14.71
CA THR A 232 16.07 -21.43 13.97
C THR A 232 16.38 -20.74 12.65
N ALA A 233 15.41 -20.05 12.05
CA ALA A 233 15.60 -19.28 10.83
C ALA A 233 16.01 -17.86 11.21
N ASP A 234 17.31 -17.61 11.14
CA ASP A 234 17.86 -16.27 11.34
C ASP A 234 17.72 -15.41 10.06
N LYS A 235 18.06 -14.13 10.20
CA LYS A 235 18.12 -13.18 9.10
C LYS A 235 18.98 -13.65 7.92
N ALA A 236 20.06 -14.40 8.15
CA ALA A 236 20.94 -14.86 7.07
C ALA A 236 20.28 -15.93 6.20
N VAL A 237 19.50 -16.83 6.80
CA VAL A 237 18.69 -17.81 6.05
C VAL A 237 17.66 -17.09 5.16
N VAL A 238 16.96 -16.10 5.71
CA VAL A 238 15.96 -15.31 4.96
C VAL A 238 16.63 -14.45 3.88
N GLN A 239 17.81 -13.89 4.13
CA GLN A 239 18.53 -13.15 3.11
C GLN A 239 18.96 -14.04 1.95
N ALA A 240 19.43 -15.27 2.24
CA ALA A 240 19.86 -16.21 1.22
C ALA A 240 18.71 -16.63 0.26
N LEU A 241 17.48 -16.81 0.77
CA LEU A 241 16.33 -17.10 -0.08
C LEU A 241 15.84 -15.86 -0.85
N LEU A 242 15.99 -14.65 -0.30
CA LEU A 242 15.61 -13.41 -0.97
C LEU A 242 16.52 -13.09 -2.17
N ASP A 243 17.83 -13.33 -2.00
CA ASP A 243 18.85 -13.01 -3.00
C ASP A 243 18.90 -14.03 -4.14
N ALA A 244 18.75 -15.31 -3.83
CA ALA A 244 18.89 -16.40 -4.80
C ALA A 244 17.83 -17.49 -4.59
N PRO A 245 16.52 -17.20 -4.81
CA PRO A 245 15.42 -18.12 -4.50
C PRO A 245 15.51 -19.45 -5.24
N ALA A 246 15.84 -19.45 -6.54
CA ALA A 246 15.98 -20.68 -7.32
C ALA A 246 17.10 -21.58 -6.76
N ARG A 247 18.27 -20.99 -6.48
CA ARG A 247 19.41 -21.73 -5.90
C ARG A 247 19.08 -22.25 -4.50
N TYR A 248 18.36 -21.46 -3.69
CA TYR A 248 17.89 -21.88 -2.37
C TYR A 248 16.94 -23.09 -2.48
N LEU A 249 15.98 -23.06 -3.42
CA LEU A 249 15.04 -24.15 -3.66
C LEU A 249 15.73 -25.46 -4.06
N VAL A 250 16.77 -25.39 -4.89
CA VAL A 250 17.49 -26.58 -5.35
C VAL A 250 18.36 -27.18 -4.24
N HIS A 251 19.12 -26.36 -3.51
CA HIS A 251 20.19 -26.86 -2.64
C HIS A 251 19.90 -26.83 -1.14
N LYS A 252 18.98 -25.98 -0.67
CA LYS A 252 18.78 -25.73 0.76
C LYS A 252 17.34 -26.00 1.25
N ALA A 253 16.36 -25.83 0.39
CA ALA A 253 14.95 -25.95 0.77
C ALA A 253 14.54 -27.41 1.04
N SER A 254 13.59 -27.58 1.95
CA SER A 254 13.02 -28.88 2.30
C SER A 254 11.54 -28.74 2.62
N ALA A 255 10.72 -29.70 2.17
CA ALA A 255 9.32 -29.79 2.57
C ALA A 255 9.11 -30.64 3.83
N PHE A 256 10.18 -31.17 4.44
CA PHE A 256 10.05 -31.98 5.64
C PHE A 256 9.93 -31.10 6.89
N GLY A 257 8.75 -31.05 7.49
CA GLY A 257 8.48 -30.21 8.65
C GLY A 257 7.96 -28.81 8.28
N ARG A 258 7.13 -28.25 9.17
CA ARG A 258 6.34 -27.05 8.85
C ARG A 258 7.20 -25.83 8.53
N GLU A 259 8.12 -25.50 9.42
CA GLU A 259 9.00 -24.33 9.24
C GLU A 259 9.81 -24.37 7.94
N ARG A 260 10.43 -25.52 7.61
CA ARG A 260 11.20 -25.65 6.37
C ARG A 260 10.30 -25.51 5.13
N SER A 261 9.07 -26.04 5.21
CA SER A 261 8.07 -25.87 4.14
C SER A 261 7.65 -24.41 3.97
N GLU A 262 7.53 -23.66 5.06
CA GLU A 262 7.23 -22.22 5.03
C GLU A 262 8.36 -21.44 4.33
N LEU A 263 9.62 -21.70 4.69
CA LEU A 263 10.78 -21.08 4.03
C LEU A 263 10.86 -21.44 2.53
N ALA A 264 10.58 -22.69 2.17
CA ALA A 264 10.49 -23.12 0.77
C ALA A 264 9.37 -22.37 0.03
N THR A 265 8.22 -22.16 0.69
CA THR A 265 7.10 -21.40 0.13
C THR A 265 7.46 -19.94 -0.08
N LEU A 266 8.11 -19.29 0.89
CA LEU A 266 8.62 -17.93 0.74
C LEU A 266 9.61 -17.81 -0.44
N ALA A 267 10.48 -18.80 -0.62
CA ALA A 267 11.40 -18.84 -1.75
C ALA A 267 10.67 -19.03 -3.10
N LEU A 268 9.60 -19.83 -3.16
CA LEU A 268 8.76 -19.98 -4.35
C LEU A 268 8.00 -18.69 -4.71
N VAL A 269 7.43 -18.01 -3.71
CA VAL A 269 6.78 -16.70 -3.89
C VAL A 269 7.79 -15.67 -4.38
N ARG A 270 9.00 -15.65 -3.80
CA ARG A 270 10.08 -14.79 -4.25
C ARG A 270 10.50 -15.10 -5.68
N LEU A 271 10.62 -16.37 -6.03
CA LEU A 271 10.91 -16.80 -7.40
C LEU A 271 9.81 -16.32 -8.35
N ALA A 272 8.53 -16.47 -7.99
CA ALA A 272 7.41 -16.03 -8.81
C ALA A 272 7.43 -14.54 -9.13
N ALA A 273 7.84 -13.70 -8.17
CA ALA A 273 7.97 -12.26 -8.39
C ALA A 273 9.07 -11.92 -9.43
N LEU A 274 10.13 -12.73 -9.51
CA LEU A 274 11.22 -12.56 -10.46
C LEU A 274 10.91 -13.22 -11.81
N ASP A 275 10.46 -14.48 -11.76
CA ASP A 275 10.19 -15.37 -12.87
C ASP A 275 9.04 -16.33 -12.52
N PRO A 276 7.80 -16.00 -12.90
CA PRO A 276 6.63 -16.84 -12.62
C PRO A 276 6.62 -18.13 -13.44
N GLU A 277 7.30 -18.19 -14.58
CA GLU A 277 7.41 -19.42 -15.39
C GLU A 277 8.31 -20.43 -14.66
N ALA A 278 9.50 -20.01 -14.24
CA ALA A 278 10.39 -20.85 -13.43
C ALA A 278 9.74 -21.28 -12.10
N ALA A 279 8.96 -20.41 -11.45
CA ALA A 279 8.20 -20.77 -10.25
C ALA A 279 7.13 -21.84 -10.55
N ALA A 280 6.37 -21.67 -11.64
CA ALA A 280 5.36 -22.63 -12.06
C ALA A 280 5.98 -24.00 -12.38
N ASP A 281 7.15 -24.03 -13.02
CA ASP A 281 7.85 -25.28 -13.33
C ASP A 281 8.42 -25.96 -12.09
N ALA A 282 8.97 -25.20 -11.15
CA ALA A 282 9.40 -25.72 -9.85
C ALA A 282 8.21 -26.34 -9.09
N LEU A 283 7.05 -25.67 -9.12
CA LEU A 283 5.81 -26.18 -8.52
C LEU A 283 5.34 -27.48 -9.19
N LYS A 284 5.21 -27.51 -10.52
CA LYS A 284 4.78 -28.69 -11.28
C LYS A 284 5.70 -29.88 -11.05
N THR A 285 7.01 -29.64 -11.06
CA THR A 285 8.02 -30.72 -11.05
C THR A 285 8.11 -31.39 -9.68
N ARG A 286 7.92 -30.63 -8.60
CA ARG A 286 8.21 -31.11 -7.24
C ARG A 286 7.29 -30.50 -6.19
N TRP A 287 7.28 -29.19 -6.10
CA TRP A 287 6.82 -28.52 -4.87
C TRP A 287 5.31 -28.61 -4.66
N GLU A 288 4.50 -28.81 -5.70
CA GLU A 288 3.06 -29.09 -5.57
C GLU A 288 2.78 -30.37 -4.77
N HIS A 289 3.64 -31.39 -4.89
CA HIS A 289 3.46 -32.68 -4.22
C HIS A 289 4.16 -32.75 -2.85
N ASP A 290 5.34 -32.13 -2.76
CA ASP A 290 6.18 -32.16 -1.56
C ASP A 290 5.59 -31.28 -0.44
N LEU A 291 5.09 -30.08 -0.76
CA LEU A 291 4.59 -29.14 0.24
C LEU A 291 3.26 -29.59 0.87
N PRO A 292 2.97 -29.13 2.10
CA PRO A 292 1.60 -29.14 2.62
C PRO A 292 0.63 -28.43 1.68
N ASP A 293 -0.58 -28.98 1.54
CA ASP A 293 -1.65 -28.51 0.65
C ASP A 293 -1.90 -26.98 0.75
N ASP A 294 -1.93 -26.42 1.97
CA ASP A 294 -2.16 -24.99 2.20
C ASP A 294 -1.00 -24.11 1.69
N LEU A 295 0.23 -24.61 1.75
CA LEU A 295 1.42 -23.91 1.29
C LEU A 295 1.61 -24.04 -0.22
N ALA A 296 1.31 -25.21 -0.80
CA ALA A 296 1.23 -25.38 -2.24
C ALA A 296 0.16 -24.47 -2.85
N ALA A 297 -1.00 -24.35 -2.20
CA ALA A 297 -2.07 -23.44 -2.61
C ALA A 297 -1.61 -21.98 -2.62
N TRP A 298 -0.92 -21.53 -1.57
CA TRP A 298 -0.36 -20.17 -1.52
C TRP A 298 0.68 -19.93 -2.61
N ALA A 299 1.63 -20.84 -2.78
CA ALA A 299 2.67 -20.71 -3.79
C ALA A 299 2.08 -20.64 -5.21
N TRP A 300 1.11 -21.51 -5.53
CA TRP A 300 0.40 -21.46 -6.81
C TRP A 300 -0.37 -20.15 -7.00
N ALA A 301 -1.05 -19.64 -5.97
CA ALA A 301 -1.79 -18.38 -6.06
C ALA A 301 -0.86 -17.18 -6.29
N ALA A 302 0.29 -17.14 -5.62
CA ALA A 302 1.30 -16.11 -5.80
C ALA A 302 1.92 -16.17 -7.21
N THR A 303 2.24 -17.36 -7.71
CA THR A 303 2.70 -17.57 -9.09
C THR A 303 1.64 -17.12 -10.10
N ALA A 304 0.39 -17.56 -9.92
CA ALA A 304 -0.73 -17.22 -10.80
C ALA A 304 -0.98 -15.72 -10.86
N LYS A 305 -0.87 -15.01 -9.72
CA LYS A 305 -0.96 -13.55 -9.67
C LYS A 305 0.12 -12.89 -10.51
N GLN A 306 1.38 -13.30 -10.37
CA GLN A 306 2.49 -12.74 -11.14
C GLN A 306 2.35 -13.04 -12.64
N SER A 307 1.91 -14.26 -13.00
CA SER A 307 1.56 -14.62 -14.38
C SER A 307 0.41 -13.76 -14.93
N ALA A 308 -0.64 -13.51 -14.13
CA ALA A 308 -1.77 -12.67 -14.51
C ALA A 308 -1.35 -11.22 -14.77
N MET A 309 -0.47 -10.66 -13.92
CA MET A 309 0.10 -9.32 -14.09
C MET A 309 0.93 -9.19 -15.38
N ARG A 310 1.56 -10.29 -15.81
CA ARG A 310 2.28 -10.39 -17.10
C ARG A 310 1.39 -10.79 -18.28
N LEU A 311 0.07 -10.85 -18.09
CA LEU A 311 -0.91 -11.23 -19.12
C LEU A 311 -0.65 -12.63 -19.71
N SER A 312 -0.08 -13.55 -18.92
CA SER A 312 0.10 -14.94 -19.32
C SER A 312 -1.24 -15.67 -19.38
N ASP A 313 -1.42 -16.47 -20.43
CA ASP A 313 -2.63 -17.28 -20.63
C ASP A 313 -2.69 -18.51 -19.69
N ASP A 314 -1.58 -18.83 -19.01
CA ASP A 314 -1.52 -19.91 -18.01
C ASP A 314 -2.13 -19.52 -16.67
N ALA A 315 -2.24 -18.21 -16.37
CA ALA A 315 -2.66 -17.73 -15.06
C ALA A 315 -4.00 -18.31 -14.56
N PRO A 316 -5.06 -18.44 -15.38
CA PRO A 316 -6.32 -19.06 -14.95
C PRO A 316 -6.14 -20.52 -14.51
N GLU A 317 -5.32 -21.30 -15.20
CA GLU A 317 -5.04 -22.70 -14.84
C GLU A 317 -4.19 -22.79 -13.55
N GLN A 318 -3.21 -21.90 -13.40
CA GLN A 318 -2.40 -21.82 -12.18
C GLN A 318 -3.27 -21.47 -10.95
N PHE A 319 -4.25 -20.56 -11.10
CA PHE A 319 -5.24 -20.30 -10.05
C PHE A 319 -6.17 -21.50 -9.78
N GLN A 320 -6.48 -22.31 -10.80
CA GLN A 320 -7.23 -23.56 -10.57
C GLN A 320 -6.39 -24.59 -9.80
N ARG A 321 -5.09 -24.72 -10.10
CA ARG A 321 -4.16 -25.52 -9.29
C ARG A 321 -4.10 -25.06 -7.85
N ALA A 322 -4.01 -23.75 -7.63
CA ALA A 322 -4.07 -23.15 -6.30
C ALA A 322 -5.37 -23.56 -5.57
N GLY A 323 -6.52 -23.47 -6.25
CA GLY A 323 -7.81 -23.90 -5.73
C GLY A 323 -7.84 -25.38 -5.34
N ARG A 324 -7.41 -26.25 -6.25
CA ARG A 324 -7.34 -27.71 -6.01
C ARG A 324 -6.44 -28.05 -4.83
N ALA A 325 -5.28 -27.40 -4.71
CA ALA A 325 -4.37 -27.61 -3.58
C ALA A 325 -5.02 -27.19 -2.25
N ALA A 326 -5.82 -26.12 -2.24
CA ALA A 326 -6.60 -25.72 -1.07
C ALA A 326 -7.89 -26.56 -0.86
N GLY A 327 -8.11 -27.63 -1.62
CA GLY A 327 -9.29 -28.50 -1.46
C GLY A 327 -10.57 -27.94 -2.07
N LEU A 328 -10.46 -26.93 -2.93
CA LEU A 328 -11.58 -26.19 -3.50
C LEU A 328 -11.99 -26.89 -4.79
N GLY A 329 -13.21 -27.45 -4.77
CA GLY A 329 -13.70 -28.35 -5.82
C GLY A 329 -13.86 -29.81 -5.39
N SER A 330 -13.53 -30.17 -4.14
CA SER A 330 -13.90 -31.47 -3.59
C SER A 330 -15.20 -31.35 -2.80
N MET A 331 -16.29 -31.97 -3.27
CA MET A 331 -17.50 -32.20 -2.45
C MET A 331 -17.23 -33.14 -1.26
N ALA A 332 -16.04 -33.72 -1.18
CA ALA A 332 -15.64 -34.63 -0.13
C ALA A 332 -14.54 -33.99 0.71
N GLY A 333 -14.79 -33.81 2.01
CA GLY A 333 -13.79 -33.42 3.02
C GLY A 333 -12.69 -34.45 3.26
N PHE A 334 -12.18 -35.09 2.21
CA PHE A 334 -11.09 -36.06 2.24
C PHE A 334 -9.81 -35.39 1.72
N SER A 335 -8.87 -35.12 2.65
CA SER A 335 -7.50 -34.81 2.28
C SER A 335 -6.87 -36.01 1.55
N ARG A 336 -6.04 -35.75 0.54
CA ARG A 336 -5.28 -36.75 -0.23
C ARG A 336 -4.43 -37.71 0.61
N ARG A 337 -4.26 -37.45 1.92
CA ARG A 337 -3.45 -38.24 2.87
C ARG A 337 -4.26 -38.92 3.98
N GLY A 338 -5.57 -39.10 3.84
CA GLY A 338 -6.38 -39.96 4.74
C GLY A 338 -6.55 -39.47 6.18
N ALA A 339 -6.02 -38.29 6.53
CA ALA A 339 -6.28 -37.66 7.82
C ALA A 339 -7.56 -36.82 7.72
N THR A 340 -8.56 -37.13 8.55
CA THR A 340 -9.67 -36.22 8.87
C THR A 340 -9.07 -34.99 9.55
N LYS A 341 -8.69 -33.99 8.75
CA LYS A 341 -8.29 -32.69 9.30
C LYS A 341 -9.56 -32.08 9.92
N PRO A 342 -9.48 -31.48 11.13
CA PRO A 342 -10.51 -30.54 11.54
C PRO A 342 -10.63 -29.51 10.41
N VAL A 343 -11.85 -29.07 10.12
CA VAL A 343 -12.08 -27.92 9.24
C VAL A 343 -11.38 -26.74 9.90
N VAL A 344 -10.11 -26.55 9.56
CA VAL A 344 -9.42 -25.30 9.80
C VAL A 344 -10.06 -24.36 8.79
N GLU A 345 -10.72 -23.33 9.32
CA GLU A 345 -11.44 -22.20 8.69
C GLU A 345 -10.86 -21.58 7.39
N SER A 346 -9.73 -22.04 6.89
CA SER A 346 -8.94 -21.39 5.87
C SER A 346 -8.65 -22.34 4.72
N SER A 347 -9.41 -22.27 3.63
CA SER A 347 -8.88 -22.81 2.38
C SER A 347 -9.19 -22.02 1.12
N GLU A 348 -10.32 -21.30 1.00
CA GLU A 348 -10.52 -20.32 -0.11
C GLU A 348 -10.51 -18.85 0.34
N ALA A 349 -10.79 -18.57 1.61
CA ALA A 349 -11.04 -17.23 2.13
C ALA A 349 -9.79 -16.50 2.69
N ASP A 350 -8.60 -17.08 2.55
CA ASP A 350 -7.40 -16.60 3.27
C ASP A 350 -6.30 -16.02 2.38
N TRP A 351 -6.51 -16.00 1.05
CA TRP A 351 -5.66 -15.23 0.14
C TRP A 351 -5.97 -13.74 0.24
N PRO A 352 -4.97 -12.86 -0.01
CA PRO A 352 -5.21 -11.43 -0.07
C PRO A 352 -6.26 -11.09 -1.14
N ASP A 353 -7.10 -10.11 -0.84
CA ASP A 353 -8.07 -9.54 -1.77
C ASP A 353 -7.45 -9.15 -3.12
N ASP A 354 -6.23 -8.61 -3.11
CA ASP A 354 -5.49 -8.29 -4.33
C ASP A 354 -5.18 -9.57 -5.18
N THR A 355 -4.85 -10.68 -4.54
CA THR A 355 -4.64 -11.97 -5.23
C THR A 355 -5.95 -12.48 -5.84
N LEU A 356 -7.07 -12.35 -5.12
CA LEU A 356 -8.40 -12.72 -5.61
C LEU A 356 -8.87 -11.81 -6.75
N ALA A 357 -8.54 -10.53 -6.69
CA ALA A 357 -8.79 -9.56 -7.75
C ALA A 357 -8.01 -9.94 -9.03
N TRP A 358 -6.75 -10.37 -8.91
CA TRP A 358 -5.99 -10.91 -10.04
C TRP A 358 -6.51 -12.26 -10.54
N LYS A 359 -7.05 -13.13 -9.67
CA LYS A 359 -7.78 -14.34 -10.08
C LYS A 359 -8.99 -14.01 -10.94
N ALA A 360 -9.80 -13.04 -10.53
CA ALA A 360 -10.96 -12.57 -11.30
C ALA A 360 -10.53 -11.97 -12.66
N ARG A 361 -9.50 -11.11 -12.69
CA ARG A 361 -8.98 -10.49 -13.93
C ARG A 361 -8.43 -11.53 -14.90
N ALA A 362 -7.66 -12.50 -14.41
CA ALA A 362 -7.15 -13.60 -15.23
C ALA A 362 -8.31 -14.41 -15.83
N ALA A 363 -9.31 -14.75 -15.02
CA ALA A 363 -10.49 -15.49 -15.46
C ALA A 363 -11.34 -14.71 -16.48
N LEU A 364 -11.48 -13.38 -16.35
CA LEU A 364 -12.17 -12.54 -17.32
C LEU A 364 -11.45 -12.51 -18.69
N ARG A 365 -10.11 -12.45 -18.69
CA ARG A 365 -9.29 -12.44 -19.92
C ARG A 365 -9.14 -13.82 -20.58
N ALA A 366 -9.38 -14.89 -19.82
CA ALA A 366 -9.19 -16.26 -20.27
C ALA A 366 -9.93 -16.58 -21.57
N ASN A 367 -9.48 -17.63 -22.27
CA ASN A 367 -10.12 -18.15 -23.47
C ASN A 367 -10.31 -17.06 -24.56
N GLN A 368 -9.26 -16.28 -24.81
CA GLN A 368 -9.26 -15.18 -25.79
C GLN A 368 -10.37 -14.15 -25.55
N GLY A 369 -10.70 -13.88 -24.28
CA GLY A 369 -11.71 -12.91 -23.89
C GLY A 369 -13.14 -13.46 -23.78
N THR A 370 -13.37 -14.76 -24.02
CA THR A 370 -14.68 -15.38 -23.73
C THR A 370 -14.90 -15.64 -22.24
N GLY A 371 -13.81 -15.66 -21.46
CA GLY A 371 -13.83 -15.72 -20.00
C GLY A 371 -14.05 -17.12 -19.41
N ARG A 372 -13.67 -17.29 -18.15
CA ARG A 372 -13.99 -18.45 -17.28
C ARG A 372 -14.94 -17.98 -16.17
N TRP A 373 -16.21 -17.79 -16.51
CA TRP A 373 -17.21 -17.13 -15.64
C TRP A 373 -17.42 -17.76 -14.27
N GLN A 374 -17.35 -19.10 -14.17
CA GLN A 374 -17.41 -19.79 -12.88
C GLN A 374 -16.24 -19.37 -11.98
N GLN A 375 -15.03 -19.24 -12.53
CA GLN A 375 -13.85 -18.81 -11.78
C GLN A 375 -13.92 -17.33 -11.38
N VAL A 376 -14.56 -16.48 -12.20
CA VAL A 376 -14.83 -15.07 -11.84
C VAL A 376 -15.75 -15.01 -10.61
N VAL A 377 -16.88 -15.71 -10.64
CA VAL A 377 -17.83 -15.72 -9.52
C VAL A 377 -17.19 -16.30 -8.26
N GLN A 378 -16.42 -17.39 -8.37
CA GLN A 378 -15.68 -17.96 -7.25
C GLN A 378 -14.66 -16.97 -6.66
N ALA A 379 -13.92 -16.26 -7.51
CA ALA A 379 -12.95 -15.27 -7.05
C ALA A 379 -13.62 -14.12 -6.27
N VAL A 380 -14.73 -13.58 -6.80
CA VAL A 380 -15.46 -12.49 -6.14
C VAL A 380 -16.12 -12.95 -4.84
N ASN A 381 -16.67 -14.16 -4.79
CA ASN A 381 -17.26 -14.72 -3.56
C ASN A 381 -16.24 -14.91 -2.43
N ALA A 382 -14.97 -15.13 -2.78
CA ALA A 382 -13.89 -15.32 -1.82
C ALA A 382 -13.30 -14.00 -1.29
N MET A 383 -13.61 -12.87 -1.92
CA MET A 383 -13.11 -11.55 -1.51
C MET A 383 -13.69 -11.12 -0.15
N GLY A 384 -12.99 -10.21 0.54
CA GLY A 384 -13.48 -9.55 1.74
C GLY A 384 -14.75 -8.72 1.49
N PRO A 385 -15.53 -8.40 2.54
CA PRO A 385 -16.79 -7.65 2.40
C PRO A 385 -16.64 -6.28 1.73
N THR A 386 -15.48 -5.63 1.89
CA THR A 386 -15.20 -4.33 1.25
C THR A 386 -15.09 -4.48 -0.26
N GLU A 387 -14.26 -5.42 -0.74
CA GLU A 387 -14.11 -5.69 -2.17
C GLU A 387 -15.40 -6.24 -2.79
N GLN A 388 -16.15 -7.11 -2.11
CA GLN A 388 -17.44 -7.57 -2.64
C GLN A 388 -18.46 -6.46 -2.88
N ARG A 389 -18.30 -5.29 -2.23
CA ARG A 389 -19.12 -4.09 -2.42
C ARG A 389 -18.56 -3.13 -3.46
N ASP A 390 -17.33 -3.35 -3.95
CA ASP A 390 -16.76 -2.53 -5.02
C ASP A 390 -17.62 -2.67 -6.29
N PRO A 391 -18.06 -1.56 -6.91
CA PRO A 391 -18.90 -1.60 -8.10
C PRO A 391 -18.33 -2.44 -9.26
N ALA A 392 -17.01 -2.54 -9.39
CA ALA A 392 -16.37 -3.38 -10.39
C ALA A 392 -16.70 -4.85 -10.18
N TRP A 393 -16.55 -5.34 -8.95
CA TRP A 393 -16.77 -6.75 -8.63
C TRP A 393 -18.24 -7.10 -8.57
N VAL A 394 -19.10 -6.19 -8.11
CA VAL A 394 -20.56 -6.33 -8.22
C VAL A 394 -20.98 -6.51 -9.68
N TYR A 395 -20.50 -5.64 -10.57
CA TYR A 395 -20.80 -5.72 -12.00
C TYR A 395 -20.30 -7.03 -12.63
N TRP A 396 -19.02 -7.38 -12.44
CA TRP A 396 -18.45 -8.58 -13.05
C TRP A 396 -19.04 -9.89 -12.50
N LYS A 397 -19.41 -9.94 -11.22
CA LYS A 397 -20.13 -11.07 -10.65
C LYS A 397 -21.54 -11.18 -11.25
N ALA A 398 -22.27 -10.08 -11.41
CA ALA A 398 -23.57 -10.09 -12.07
C ALA A 398 -23.48 -10.58 -13.52
N ARG A 399 -22.47 -10.12 -14.28
CA ARG A 399 -22.19 -10.62 -15.65
C ARG A 399 -21.85 -12.11 -15.66
N GLY A 400 -21.07 -12.58 -14.68
CA GLY A 400 -20.78 -14.00 -14.50
C GLY A 400 -22.04 -14.84 -14.25
N LEU A 401 -22.92 -14.39 -13.35
CA LEU A 401 -24.20 -15.05 -13.07
C LEU A 401 -25.11 -15.10 -14.30
N GLN A 402 -25.18 -14.01 -15.09
CA GLN A 402 -25.90 -14.00 -16.36
C GLN A 402 -25.35 -15.03 -17.34
N SER A 403 -24.03 -15.12 -17.49
CA SER A 403 -23.41 -16.11 -18.38
C SER A 403 -23.66 -17.54 -17.91
N LEU A 404 -23.57 -17.81 -16.60
CA LEU A 404 -23.81 -19.14 -16.04
C LEU A 404 -25.30 -19.53 -16.07
N SER A 405 -26.20 -18.56 -16.17
CA SER A 405 -27.65 -18.81 -16.25
C SER A 405 -28.11 -19.49 -17.55
N ILE A 406 -27.27 -19.50 -18.58
CA ILE A 406 -27.59 -20.08 -19.90
C ILE A 406 -27.70 -21.60 -19.79
N ASP A 407 -26.77 -22.23 -19.05
CA ASP A 407 -26.64 -23.68 -18.94
C ASP A 407 -27.08 -24.23 -17.56
N SER A 408 -27.71 -23.40 -16.72
CA SER A 408 -28.13 -23.75 -15.36
C SER A 408 -29.61 -24.15 -15.27
N GLN A 409 -29.91 -25.18 -14.46
CA GLN A 409 -31.30 -25.54 -14.11
C GLN A 409 -32.02 -24.42 -13.34
N ASP A 410 -31.28 -23.61 -12.57
CA ASP A 410 -31.78 -22.42 -11.88
C ASP A 410 -31.40 -21.13 -12.65
N GLY A 411 -31.59 -21.15 -13.97
CA GLY A 411 -31.25 -20.01 -14.82
C GLY A 411 -32.02 -18.74 -14.46
N ASP A 412 -33.30 -18.86 -14.09
CA ASP A 412 -34.12 -17.71 -13.70
C ASP A 412 -33.67 -17.09 -12.38
N GLY A 413 -33.32 -17.90 -11.36
CA GLY A 413 -32.77 -17.42 -10.10
C GLY A 413 -31.46 -16.66 -10.28
N LEU A 414 -30.54 -17.20 -11.09
CA LEU A 414 -29.27 -16.54 -11.40
C LEU A 414 -29.47 -15.21 -12.14
N ARG A 415 -30.42 -15.14 -13.08
CA ARG A 415 -30.77 -13.89 -13.78
C ARG A 415 -31.38 -12.86 -12.83
N ALA A 416 -32.26 -13.29 -11.93
CA ALA A 416 -32.88 -12.41 -10.93
C ALA A 416 -31.82 -11.81 -10.00
N GLN A 417 -30.94 -12.65 -9.44
CA GLN A 417 -29.83 -12.21 -8.60
C GLN A 417 -28.89 -11.24 -9.33
N ALA A 418 -28.54 -11.52 -10.59
CA ALA A 418 -27.72 -10.62 -11.38
C ALA A 418 -28.38 -9.24 -11.59
N ARG A 419 -29.69 -9.18 -11.85
CA ARG A 419 -30.43 -7.91 -11.99
C ARG A 419 -30.45 -7.12 -10.69
N GLU A 420 -30.65 -7.79 -9.56
CA GLU A 420 -30.59 -7.15 -8.23
C GLU A 420 -29.21 -6.53 -7.96
N MET A 421 -28.15 -7.29 -8.21
CA MET A 421 -26.77 -6.81 -8.07
C MET A 421 -26.50 -5.58 -8.95
N LEU A 422 -26.87 -5.62 -10.24
CA LEU A 422 -26.74 -4.46 -11.12
C LEU A 422 -27.57 -3.27 -10.61
N GLY A 423 -28.77 -3.52 -10.10
CA GLY A 423 -29.65 -2.49 -9.55
C GLY A 423 -29.05 -1.75 -8.35
N SER A 424 -28.25 -2.45 -7.53
CA SER A 424 -27.58 -1.84 -6.37
C SER A 424 -26.48 -0.81 -6.73
N ILE A 425 -25.93 -0.89 -7.95
CA ILE A 425 -24.86 0.01 -8.41
C ILE A 425 -25.31 0.92 -9.57
N ALA A 426 -26.44 0.64 -10.20
CA ALA A 426 -27.00 1.46 -11.26
C ALA A 426 -27.30 2.88 -10.76
N GLY A 427 -27.03 3.88 -11.60
CA GLY A 427 -27.21 5.30 -11.26
C GLY A 427 -26.11 5.89 -10.37
N GLN A 428 -25.19 5.09 -9.83
CA GLN A 428 -24.00 5.62 -9.15
C GLN A 428 -23.07 6.30 -10.16
N LEU A 429 -22.43 7.40 -9.74
CA LEU A 429 -21.47 8.14 -10.56
C LEU A 429 -20.10 7.43 -10.62
N SER A 430 -20.07 6.21 -11.17
CA SER A 430 -18.88 5.40 -11.37
C SER A 430 -18.90 4.75 -12.76
N PHE A 431 -17.74 4.27 -13.25
CA PHE A 431 -17.66 3.58 -14.55
C PHE A 431 -18.59 2.36 -14.59
N TYR A 432 -18.53 1.50 -13.57
CA TYR A 432 -19.36 0.30 -13.50
C TYR A 432 -20.82 0.57 -13.15
N GLY A 433 -21.13 1.66 -12.43
CA GLY A 433 -22.52 2.09 -12.23
C GLY A 433 -23.20 2.48 -13.54
N LYS A 434 -22.49 3.15 -14.44
CA LYS A 434 -22.97 3.46 -15.80
C LYS A 434 -23.19 2.21 -16.63
N LEU A 435 -22.23 1.27 -16.64
CA LEU A 435 -22.40 -0.01 -17.33
C LEU A 435 -23.58 -0.83 -16.76
N ALA A 436 -23.82 -0.76 -15.45
CA ALA A 436 -24.98 -1.40 -14.85
C ALA A 436 -26.30 -0.75 -15.27
N SER A 437 -26.37 0.59 -15.33
CA SER A 437 -27.52 1.30 -15.88
C SER A 437 -27.79 0.91 -17.33
N GLU A 438 -26.75 0.88 -18.19
CA GLU A 438 -26.88 0.41 -19.58
C GLU A 438 -27.40 -1.02 -19.66
N GLN A 439 -26.86 -1.92 -18.84
CA GLN A 439 -27.27 -3.33 -18.78
C GLN A 439 -28.73 -3.52 -18.33
N LEU A 440 -29.26 -2.60 -17.53
CA LEU A 440 -30.66 -2.57 -17.08
C LEU A 440 -31.57 -1.73 -17.98
N GLY A 441 -31.05 -1.10 -19.04
CA GLY A 441 -31.81 -0.19 -19.91
C GLY A 441 -32.24 1.11 -19.23
N GLN A 442 -31.55 1.52 -18.16
CA GLN A 442 -31.77 2.77 -17.44
C GLN A 442 -30.94 3.90 -18.07
N PRO A 443 -31.47 5.13 -18.13
CA PRO A 443 -30.72 6.27 -18.64
C PRO A 443 -29.54 6.64 -17.73
N ILE A 444 -28.42 7.04 -18.30
CA ILE A 444 -27.30 7.63 -17.56
C ILE A 444 -27.57 9.13 -17.39
N THR A 445 -27.89 9.55 -16.17
CA THR A 445 -28.12 10.96 -15.84
C THR A 445 -26.98 11.51 -14.97
N LEU A 446 -26.56 12.75 -15.22
CA LEU A 446 -25.66 13.45 -14.31
C LEU A 446 -26.43 13.83 -13.04
N PRO A 447 -25.76 13.84 -11.86
CA PRO A 447 -26.38 14.37 -10.65
C PRO A 447 -26.78 15.84 -10.86
N PRO A 448 -27.84 16.32 -10.20
CA PRO A 448 -28.22 17.73 -10.27
C PRO A 448 -27.06 18.60 -9.79
N ALA A 449 -26.97 19.82 -10.32
CA ALA A 449 -25.99 20.78 -9.86
C ALA A 449 -26.15 21.02 -8.35
N PRO A 450 -25.05 21.13 -7.59
CA PRO A 450 -25.13 21.45 -6.17
C PRO A 450 -25.86 22.77 -5.97
N THR A 451 -26.62 22.87 -4.88
CA THR A 451 -27.25 24.14 -4.51
C THR A 451 -26.19 25.22 -4.29
N PRO A 452 -26.46 26.49 -4.65
CA PRO A 452 -25.57 27.59 -4.31
C PRO A 452 -25.27 27.60 -2.80
N LEU A 453 -24.03 27.93 -2.42
CA LEU A 453 -23.66 28.08 -1.02
C LEU A 453 -24.65 29.03 -0.32
N SER A 454 -25.09 28.66 0.88
CA SER A 454 -25.89 29.50 1.74
C SER A 454 -25.07 30.67 2.28
N ALA A 455 -25.76 31.71 2.78
CA ALA A 455 -25.08 32.80 3.47
C ALA A 455 -24.33 32.31 4.72
N ALA A 456 -24.90 31.34 5.43
CA ALA A 456 -24.28 30.73 6.61
C ALA A 456 -22.99 29.96 6.27
N GLU A 457 -22.96 29.20 5.16
CA GLU A 457 -21.74 28.50 4.73
C GLU A 457 -20.63 29.48 4.31
N ARG A 458 -20.99 30.56 3.62
CA ARG A 458 -20.03 31.63 3.27
C ARG A 458 -19.47 32.31 4.51
N GLU A 459 -20.33 32.63 5.48
CA GLU A 459 -19.93 33.25 6.74
C GLU A 459 -19.04 32.29 7.56
N ALA A 460 -19.41 31.01 7.66
CA ALA A 460 -18.61 30.01 8.36
C ALA A 460 -17.22 29.82 7.74
N ALA A 461 -17.12 29.83 6.41
CA ALA A 461 -15.84 29.80 5.71
C ALA A 461 -15.03 31.09 5.95
N ALA A 462 -15.66 32.26 5.96
CA ALA A 462 -14.98 33.53 6.26
C ALA A 462 -14.47 33.61 7.71
N GLN A 463 -15.17 32.97 8.65
CA GLN A 463 -14.77 32.88 10.06
C GLN A 463 -13.71 31.79 10.32
N ASN A 464 -13.48 30.87 9.37
CA ASN A 464 -12.46 29.83 9.42
C ASN A 464 -11.60 29.84 8.13
N PRO A 465 -10.85 30.94 7.88
CA PRO A 465 -10.13 31.16 6.62
C PRO A 465 -8.94 30.22 6.39
#